data_AF-A0A7C1K3I1-F1
#
_entry.id   AF-A0A7C1K3I1-F1
#
_cell.length_a   1.000
_cell.length_b   1.000
_cell.length_c   1.000
_cell.angle_alpha   90.00
_cell.angle_beta   90.00
_cell.angle_gamma   90.00
#
_symmetry.space_group_name_H-M   'P 1'
#
loop_
_entity.id
_entity.type
_entity.pdbx_description
1 polymer ?
#
loop_
_entity_poly.entity_id
_entity_poly.type
_entity_poly.pdbx_seq_one_letter_code
_entity_poly.pdbx_strand_id
1 'polypeptide(L)'
;MNEQSLPHSLPPNPLRSEDSAPEQTGSRHGGGVSNSQPTETAASPIAELIERIKKSADNLARDHTSRGDLKIIARTLQELRYAFKVFKPYRRRRKVVMFGSARTPPEDPAYQQAVAFGRAMASHDWFVITGAASGIMEAGHVGAGREYSMGLNILLPFEQASNPIIAGDHKLVYMKYFFNRKLMFV
;
A
#
# COMPACT_ATOMS: atom_id res chain seq x y z
N MET A 1 14.48 40.87 0.20
CA MET A 1 15.03 39.86 1.13
C MET A 1 13.95 38.83 1.37
N ASN A 2 14.09 37.53 1.13
CA ASN A 2 14.99 36.71 0.33
C ASN A 2 14.21 35.40 0.14
N GLU A 3 14.28 34.83 -1.06
CA GLU A 3 13.79 33.48 -1.36
C GLU A 3 14.50 32.42 -0.51
N GLN A 4 13.78 31.35 -0.12
CA GLN A 4 14.37 30.01 0.04
C GLN A 4 13.29 28.91 -0.02
N SER A 5 13.04 28.49 -1.26
CA SER A 5 13.04 27.11 -1.79
C SER A 5 12.61 25.94 -0.88
N LEU A 6 11.45 25.35 -1.19
CA LEU A 6 11.06 24.00 -0.78
C LEU A 6 11.65 22.97 -1.77
N PRO A 7 12.28 21.87 -1.34
CA PRO A 7 12.71 20.83 -2.27
C PRO A 7 11.52 19.93 -2.68
N HIS A 8 11.07 20.12 -3.92
CA HIS A 8 10.32 19.13 -4.69
C HIS A 8 11.30 18.13 -5.33
N SER A 9 11.22 16.85 -4.96
CA SER A 9 11.31 15.69 -5.88
C SER A 9 11.52 14.38 -5.10
N LEU A 10 10.77 13.34 -5.47
CA LEU A 10 11.12 11.95 -5.15
C LEU A 10 12.22 11.49 -6.11
N PRO A 11 13.16 10.64 -5.67
CA PRO A 11 14.24 10.15 -6.54
C PRO A 11 13.70 9.26 -7.69
N PRO A 12 14.38 9.25 -8.86
CA PRO A 12 13.99 8.46 -10.01
C PRO A 12 14.24 6.96 -9.82
N ASN A 13 13.44 6.14 -10.51
CA ASN A 13 13.43 4.68 -10.45
C ASN A 13 14.56 4.08 -11.34
N PRO A 14 15.52 3.31 -10.79
CA PRO A 14 16.67 2.82 -11.55
C PRO A 14 16.46 1.38 -12.02
N LEU A 15 15.53 1.14 -12.95
CA LEU A 15 15.43 -0.16 -13.64
C LEU A 15 14.91 0.05 -15.08
N ARG A 16 15.83 0.35 -15.98
CA ARG A 16 15.76 0.06 -17.42
C ARG A 16 17.13 -0.46 -17.85
N SER A 17 17.21 -1.76 -18.12
CA SER A 17 18.18 -2.41 -19.00
C SER A 17 17.67 -3.83 -19.21
N GLU A 18 17.10 -4.11 -20.38
CA GLU A 18 17.74 -4.91 -21.43
C GLU A 18 17.52 -6.40 -21.17
N ASP A 19 16.68 -7.01 -22.02
CA ASP A 19 16.99 -8.38 -22.45
C ASP A 19 16.53 -8.58 -23.89
N SER A 20 17.48 -9.09 -24.66
CA SER A 20 17.50 -9.21 -26.11
C SER A 20 17.10 -10.64 -26.51
N ALA A 21 16.64 -10.80 -27.75
CA ALA A 21 16.07 -12.03 -28.32
C ALA A 21 17.05 -13.24 -28.39
N PRO A 22 16.58 -14.40 -28.91
CA PRO A 22 16.82 -14.62 -30.34
C PRO A 22 15.67 -15.25 -31.15
N GLU A 23 15.82 -15.10 -32.47
CA GLU A 23 15.00 -15.55 -33.60
C GLU A 23 14.88 -17.09 -33.73
N GLN A 24 13.78 -17.56 -34.34
CA GLN A 24 13.76 -18.79 -35.12
C GLN A 24 12.99 -18.59 -36.44
N THR A 25 13.64 -19.01 -37.53
CA THR A 25 13.19 -19.04 -38.91
C THR A 25 12.32 -20.26 -39.22
N GLY A 26 11.26 -20.10 -40.03
CA GLY A 26 10.51 -21.23 -40.61
C GLY A 26 9.43 -20.79 -41.60
N SER A 27 9.56 -21.24 -42.85
CA SER A 27 8.79 -20.86 -44.05
C SER A 27 7.58 -21.78 -44.30
N ARG A 28 6.44 -21.25 -44.80
CA ARG A 28 5.78 -21.60 -46.09
C ARG A 28 4.26 -21.24 -46.14
N HIS A 29 3.91 -20.64 -47.29
CA HIS A 29 2.65 -20.55 -48.06
C HIS A 29 1.28 -21.00 -47.49
N GLY A 30 0.27 -20.14 -47.71
CA GLY A 30 -1.14 -20.53 -47.79
C GLY A 30 -2.08 -19.33 -47.77
N GLY A 31 -2.47 -18.82 -48.95
CA GLY A 31 -3.47 -17.76 -49.07
C GLY A 31 -4.85 -18.23 -48.63
N GLY A 32 -5.41 -17.55 -47.62
CA GLY A 32 -6.79 -17.68 -47.18
C GLY A 32 -7.38 -16.28 -47.04
N VAL A 33 -8.51 -16.05 -47.70
CA VAL A 33 -9.25 -14.79 -47.68
C VAL A 33 -9.63 -14.45 -46.22
N SER A 34 -8.96 -13.46 -45.65
CA SER A 34 -9.25 -12.93 -44.32
C SER A 34 -10.54 -12.12 -44.38
N ASN A 35 -11.64 -12.73 -43.95
CA ASN A 35 -12.85 -12.00 -43.62
C ASN A 35 -12.64 -11.35 -42.25
N SER A 36 -11.92 -10.22 -42.21
CA SER A 36 -11.73 -9.46 -40.98
C SER A 36 -12.99 -8.66 -40.68
N GLN A 37 -13.94 -9.30 -39.98
CA GLN A 37 -14.85 -8.53 -39.14
C GLN A 37 -14.01 -7.77 -38.11
N PRO A 38 -14.30 -6.49 -37.81
CA PRO A 38 -13.62 -5.82 -36.72
C PRO A 38 -13.94 -6.58 -35.45
N THR A 39 -12.95 -7.28 -34.89
CA THR A 39 -13.03 -7.79 -33.53
C THR A 39 -13.16 -6.56 -32.64
N GLU A 40 -14.39 -6.24 -32.27
CA GLU A 40 -14.69 -5.23 -31.26
C GLU A 40 -13.96 -5.68 -30.01
N THR A 41 -12.80 -5.09 -29.74
CA THR A 41 -11.92 -5.48 -28.65
C THR A 41 -12.68 -5.21 -27.35
N ALA A 42 -13.36 -6.23 -26.82
CA ALA A 42 -14.05 -6.14 -25.54
C ALA A 42 -13.06 -5.52 -24.54
N ALA A 43 -13.43 -4.39 -23.95
CA ALA A 43 -12.55 -3.65 -23.07
C ALA A 43 -12.08 -4.59 -21.95
N SER A 44 -10.78 -4.54 -21.61
CA SER A 44 -10.27 -5.33 -20.49
C SER A 44 -11.11 -5.05 -19.24
N PRO A 45 -11.48 -6.06 -18.42
CA PRO A 45 -12.19 -5.83 -17.16
C PRO A 45 -11.51 -4.81 -16.24
N ILE A 46 -10.18 -4.65 -16.36
CA ILE A 46 -9.42 -3.62 -15.64
C ILE A 46 -9.71 -2.22 -16.22
N ALA A 47 -9.74 -2.08 -17.54
CA ALA A 47 -10.03 -0.82 -18.21
C ALA A 47 -11.42 -0.30 -17.84
N GLU A 48 -12.42 -1.19 -17.74
CA GLU A 48 -13.78 -0.84 -17.29
C GLU A 48 -13.80 -0.30 -15.86
N LEU A 49 -13.06 -0.92 -14.93
CA LEU A 49 -12.94 -0.45 -13.55
C LEU A 49 -12.28 0.92 -13.46
N ILE A 50 -11.22 1.15 -14.25
CA ILE A 50 -10.54 2.45 -14.32
C ILE A 50 -11.48 3.51 -14.89
N GLU A 51 -12.22 3.19 -15.95
CA GLU A 51 -13.17 4.11 -16.55
C GLU A 51 -14.31 4.47 -15.60
N ARG A 52 -14.80 3.50 -14.83
CA ARG A 52 -15.78 3.75 -13.77
C ARG A 52 -15.25 4.73 -12.72
N ILE A 53 -13.99 4.59 -12.29
CA ILE A 53 -13.37 5.52 -11.33
C ILE A 53 -13.29 6.94 -11.92
N LYS A 54 -12.88 7.08 -13.19
CA LYS A 54 -12.83 8.40 -13.87
C LYS A 54 -14.22 9.03 -13.98
N LYS A 55 -15.21 8.26 -14.44
CA LYS A 55 -16.60 8.73 -14.55
C LYS A 55 -17.16 9.19 -13.20
N SER A 56 -16.86 8.47 -12.12
CA SER A 56 -17.22 8.91 -10.77
C SER A 56 -16.56 10.25 -10.42
N ALA A 57 -15.29 10.45 -10.76
CA ALA A 57 -14.61 11.72 -10.53
C ALA A 57 -15.23 12.88 -11.34
N ASP A 58 -15.57 12.64 -12.61
CA ASP A 58 -16.23 13.64 -13.47
C ASP A 58 -17.63 14.01 -12.94
N ASN A 59 -18.38 13.02 -12.43
CA ASN A 59 -19.68 13.27 -11.83
C ASN A 59 -19.60 14.16 -10.59
N LEU A 60 -18.54 14.06 -9.76
CA LEU A 60 -18.37 14.97 -8.62
C LEU A 60 -18.34 16.45 -9.03
N ALA A 61 -17.76 16.74 -10.21
CA ALA A 61 -17.74 18.09 -10.76
C ALA A 61 -19.12 18.53 -11.26
N ARG A 62 -19.86 17.64 -11.92
CA ARG A 62 -21.24 17.89 -12.37
C ARG A 62 -22.21 18.12 -11.20
N ASP A 63 -22.00 17.40 -10.11
CA ASP A 63 -22.82 17.50 -8.89
C ASP A 63 -22.45 18.73 -8.04
N HIS A 64 -21.51 19.57 -8.49
CA HIS A 64 -21.02 20.75 -7.76
C HIS A 64 -20.59 20.43 -6.32
N THR A 65 -19.90 19.28 -6.15
CA THR A 65 -19.47 18.77 -4.84
C THR A 65 -18.61 19.80 -4.09
N SER A 66 -18.82 19.91 -2.78
CA SER A 66 -18.10 20.88 -1.95
C SER A 66 -16.59 20.64 -1.94
N ARG A 67 -15.80 21.70 -1.76
CA ARG A 67 -14.34 21.60 -1.62
C ARG A 67 -13.91 20.69 -0.45
N GLY A 68 -14.70 20.65 0.62
CA GLY A 68 -14.44 19.78 1.77
C GLY A 68 -14.52 18.31 1.40
N ASP A 69 -15.61 17.92 0.73
CA ASP A 69 -15.85 16.54 0.31
C ASP A 69 -14.84 16.10 -0.76
N LEU A 70 -14.53 16.99 -1.71
CA LEU A 70 -13.49 16.72 -2.72
C LEU A 70 -12.12 16.45 -2.08
N LYS A 71 -11.75 17.19 -1.03
CA LYS A 71 -10.50 16.93 -0.28
C LYS A 71 -10.53 15.55 0.38
N ILE A 72 -11.66 15.16 0.96
CA ILE A 72 -11.82 13.84 1.60
C ILE A 72 -11.67 12.74 0.55
N ILE A 73 -12.40 12.83 -0.57
CA ILE A 73 -12.37 11.83 -1.65
C ILE A 73 -10.97 11.73 -2.26
N ALA A 74 -10.37 12.85 -2.64
CA ALA A 74 -9.05 12.88 -3.24
C ALA A 74 -7.99 12.26 -2.33
N ARG A 75 -7.99 12.65 -1.04
CA ARG A 75 -7.05 12.10 -0.07
C ARG A 75 -7.30 10.62 0.18
N THR A 76 -8.56 10.20 0.22
CA THR A 76 -8.96 8.80 0.39
C THR A 76 -8.40 7.92 -0.72
N LEU A 77 -8.61 8.33 -1.97
CA LEU A 77 -8.15 7.58 -3.13
C LEU A 77 -6.61 7.51 -3.17
N GLN A 78 -5.93 8.61 -2.84
CA GLN A 78 -4.47 8.65 -2.77
C GLN A 78 -3.91 7.67 -1.72
N GLU A 79 -4.51 7.63 -0.54
CA GLU A 79 -4.09 6.73 0.55
C GLU A 79 -4.28 5.26 0.17
N LEU A 80 -5.46 4.89 -0.34
CA LEU A 80 -5.73 3.51 -0.75
C LEU A 80 -4.80 3.08 -1.89
N ARG A 81 -4.63 3.92 -2.92
CA ARG A 81 -3.72 3.63 -4.02
C ARG A 81 -2.28 3.40 -3.54
N TYR A 82 -1.80 4.24 -2.62
CA TYR A 82 -0.44 4.09 -2.06
C TYR A 82 -0.32 2.84 -1.21
N ALA A 83 -1.27 2.58 -0.31
CA ALA A 83 -1.29 1.37 0.51
C ALA A 83 -1.31 0.10 -0.35
N PHE A 84 -2.15 0.04 -1.39
CA PHE A 84 -2.17 -1.09 -2.33
C PHE A 84 -0.87 -1.28 -3.10
N LYS A 85 -0.15 -0.19 -3.40
CA LYS A 85 1.18 -0.26 -4.01
C LYS A 85 2.19 -0.90 -3.04
N VAL A 86 2.23 -0.43 -1.79
CA VAL A 86 3.15 -0.92 -0.76
C VAL A 86 2.88 -2.40 -0.43
N PHE A 87 1.61 -2.79 -0.35
CA PHE A 87 1.22 -4.15 0.03
C PHE A 87 1.25 -5.15 -1.15
N LYS A 88 1.32 -4.68 -2.40
CA LYS A 88 1.32 -5.52 -3.61
C LYS A 88 2.36 -6.65 -3.58
N PRO A 89 3.64 -6.42 -3.23
CA PRO A 89 4.66 -7.47 -3.22
C PRO A 89 4.35 -8.59 -2.23
N TYR A 90 3.53 -8.31 -1.21
CA TYR A 90 3.28 -9.21 -0.09
C TYR A 90 1.93 -9.91 -0.15
N ARG A 91 1.16 -9.77 -1.24
CA ARG A 91 -0.22 -10.30 -1.35
C ARG A 91 -0.35 -11.80 -1.08
N ARG A 92 0.67 -12.59 -1.43
CA ARG A 92 0.69 -14.06 -1.22
C ARG A 92 1.27 -14.49 0.13
N ARG A 93 1.76 -13.56 0.94
CA ARG A 93 2.32 -13.84 2.28
C ARG A 93 1.21 -13.71 3.32
N ARG A 94 1.16 -14.62 4.28
CA ARG A 94 0.17 -14.59 5.37
C ARG A 94 0.46 -13.41 6.30
N LYS A 95 -0.60 -12.83 6.85
CA LYS A 95 -0.54 -11.62 7.69
C LYS A 95 -1.44 -11.80 8.88
N VAL A 96 -1.00 -11.34 10.04
CA VAL A 96 -1.83 -11.21 11.24
C VAL A 96 -1.83 -9.76 11.67
N VAL A 97 -2.98 -9.25 12.07
CA VAL A 97 -3.10 -7.89 12.60
C VAL A 97 -3.11 -7.97 14.13
N MET A 98 -2.22 -7.21 14.77
CA MET A 98 -2.19 -7.07 16.22
C MET A 98 -2.65 -5.66 16.63
N PHE A 99 -3.60 -5.63 17.56
CA PHE A 99 -4.05 -4.43 18.24
C PHE A 99 -3.72 -4.50 19.72
N GLY A 100 -3.51 -3.34 20.33
CA GLY A 100 -3.33 -3.26 21.77
C GLY A 100 -2.99 -1.85 22.22
N SER A 101 -2.84 -1.68 23.54
CA SER A 101 -2.55 -0.40 24.16
C SER A 101 -1.22 0.17 23.65
N ALA A 102 -1.22 1.46 23.32
CA ALA A 102 -0.02 2.20 22.96
C ALA A 102 0.83 2.62 24.18
N ARG A 103 0.37 2.31 25.39
CA ARG A 103 0.92 2.82 26.67
C ARG A 103 1.52 1.71 27.55
N THR A 104 1.39 0.45 27.14
CA THR A 104 1.90 -0.67 27.92
C THR A 104 3.44 -0.65 27.91
N PRO A 105 4.10 -0.63 29.08
CA PRO A 105 5.55 -0.58 29.16
C PRO A 105 6.17 -1.95 28.83
N PRO A 106 7.45 -2.02 28.41
CA PRO A 106 8.12 -3.26 28.06
C PRO A 106 8.15 -4.33 29.17
N GLU A 107 8.15 -3.92 30.43
CA GLU A 107 8.22 -4.80 31.60
C GLU A 107 6.89 -5.51 31.89
N ASP A 108 5.78 -5.03 31.29
CA ASP A 108 4.46 -5.60 31.48
C ASP A 108 4.38 -7.01 30.89
N PRO A 109 3.81 -8.00 31.62
CA PRO A 109 3.60 -9.35 31.10
C PRO A 109 2.86 -9.40 29.76
N ALA A 110 1.90 -8.51 29.53
CA ALA A 110 1.18 -8.42 28.26
C ALA A 110 2.08 -7.96 27.10
N TYR A 111 3.06 -7.08 27.37
CA TYR A 111 4.06 -6.70 26.38
C TYR A 111 4.93 -7.90 26.00
N GLN A 112 5.46 -8.61 26.99
CA GLN A 112 6.29 -9.80 26.74
C GLN A 112 5.54 -10.90 26.01
N GLN A 113 4.25 -11.08 26.32
CA GLN A 113 3.38 -12.00 25.59
C GLN A 113 3.19 -11.58 24.13
N ALA A 114 3.01 -10.29 23.86
CA ALA A 114 2.92 -9.76 22.50
C ALA A 114 4.24 -9.92 21.72
N VAL A 115 5.40 -9.75 22.37
CA VAL A 115 6.72 -10.05 21.78
C VAL A 115 6.81 -11.54 21.41
N ALA A 116 6.48 -12.44 22.33
CA ALA A 116 6.51 -13.88 22.10
C ALA A 116 5.59 -14.29 20.94
N PHE A 117 4.38 -13.72 20.89
CA PHE A 117 3.44 -13.94 19.80
C PHE A 117 4.00 -13.44 18.46
N GLY A 118 4.50 -12.20 18.39
CA GLY A 118 5.08 -11.65 17.16
C GLY A 118 6.23 -12.51 16.62
N ARG A 119 7.09 -13.02 17.51
CA ARG A 119 8.18 -13.93 17.17
C ARG A 119 7.68 -15.26 16.60
N ALA A 120 6.68 -15.86 17.23
CA ALA A 120 6.08 -17.10 16.77
C ALA A 120 5.41 -16.94 15.39
N MET A 121 4.78 -15.79 15.12
CA MET A 121 4.17 -15.54 13.82
C MET A 121 5.22 -15.39 12.72
N ALA A 122 6.28 -14.61 12.98
CA ALA A 122 7.40 -14.46 12.04
C ALA A 122 8.11 -15.79 11.75
N SER A 123 8.28 -16.67 12.75
CA SER A 123 8.88 -18.00 12.54
C SER A 123 8.05 -18.93 11.64
N HIS A 124 6.78 -18.58 11.36
CA HIS A 124 5.89 -19.29 10.45
C HIS A 124 5.66 -18.53 9.13
N ASP A 125 6.53 -17.57 8.79
CA ASP A 125 6.44 -16.72 7.60
C ASP A 125 5.22 -15.78 7.57
N TRP A 126 4.66 -15.44 8.73
CA TRP A 126 3.60 -14.44 8.81
C TRP A 126 4.17 -13.05 9.05
N PHE A 127 3.66 -12.10 8.28
CA PHE A 127 3.87 -10.69 8.61
C PHE A 127 2.95 -10.29 9.77
N VAL A 128 3.49 -9.48 10.67
CA VAL A 128 2.75 -8.84 11.75
C VAL A 128 2.44 -7.40 11.32
N ILE A 129 1.16 -7.11 11.11
CA ILE A 129 0.68 -5.75 10.86
C ILE A 129 0.25 -5.14 12.19
N THR A 130 0.70 -3.92 12.47
CA THR A 130 0.18 -3.15 13.61
C THR A 130 -0.15 -1.72 13.21
N GLY A 131 -0.67 -0.98 14.18
CA GLY A 131 -0.82 0.46 14.07
C GLY A 131 0.49 1.26 14.11
N ALA A 132 1.63 0.59 14.29
CA ALA A 132 2.98 1.16 14.37
C ALA A 132 3.23 2.16 15.51
N ALA A 133 2.33 2.30 16.47
CA ALA A 133 2.60 3.06 17.69
C ALA A 133 3.43 2.23 18.71
N SER A 134 3.73 2.83 19.86
CA SER A 134 4.41 2.21 21.01
C SER A 134 3.57 1.11 21.68
N GLY A 135 4.08 0.52 22.76
CA GLY A 135 3.36 -0.44 23.60
C GLY A 135 3.13 -1.79 22.93
N ILE A 136 1.94 -2.37 23.02
CA ILE A 136 1.65 -3.71 22.47
C ILE A 136 1.86 -3.78 20.95
N MET A 137 1.61 -2.70 20.22
CA MET A 137 1.86 -2.64 18.77
C MET A 137 3.35 -2.67 18.46
N GLU A 138 4.16 -1.99 19.26
CA GLU A 138 5.61 -2.09 19.20
C GLU A 138 6.11 -3.48 19.60
N ALA A 139 5.57 -4.07 20.67
CA ALA A 139 5.91 -5.43 21.10
C ALA A 139 5.73 -6.46 19.97
N GLY A 140 4.62 -6.37 19.23
CA GLY A 140 4.38 -7.22 18.05
C GLY A 140 5.49 -7.08 16.99
N HIS A 141 5.93 -5.84 16.70
CA HIS A 141 7.04 -5.61 15.78
C HIS A 141 8.40 -6.05 16.35
N VAL A 142 8.66 -5.84 17.64
CA VAL A 142 9.88 -6.30 18.33
C VAL A 142 10.00 -7.82 18.20
N GLY A 143 8.90 -8.54 18.44
CA GLY A 143 8.84 -9.99 18.29
C GLY A 143 9.08 -10.45 16.85
N ALA A 144 8.39 -9.82 15.89
CA ALA A 144 8.43 -10.21 14.49
C ALA A 144 9.75 -9.82 13.77
N GLY A 145 10.43 -8.79 14.27
CA GLY A 145 11.55 -8.16 13.59
C GLY A 145 11.12 -7.32 12.38
N ARG A 146 12.03 -6.46 11.91
CA ARG A 146 11.76 -5.48 10.84
C ARG A 146 11.35 -6.11 9.51
N GLU A 147 11.88 -7.29 9.19
CA GLU A 147 11.58 -8.01 7.96
C GLU A 147 10.10 -8.39 7.87
N TYR A 148 9.54 -8.92 8.98
CA TYR A 148 8.16 -9.40 9.06
C TYR A 148 7.17 -8.35 9.61
N SER A 149 7.61 -7.14 9.91
CA SER A 149 6.75 -6.07 10.45
C SER A 149 6.13 -5.21 9.34
N MET A 150 4.86 -4.84 9.47
CA MET A 150 4.17 -3.90 8.58
C MET A 150 3.38 -2.87 9.40
N GLY A 151 3.43 -1.61 8.99
CA GLY A 151 2.83 -0.52 9.76
C GLY A 151 1.73 0.20 9.00
N LEU A 152 0.59 0.39 9.66
CA LEU A 152 -0.47 1.31 9.23
C LEU A 152 -0.61 2.42 10.29
N ASN A 153 0.18 3.47 10.17
CA ASN A 153 0.17 4.58 11.13
C ASN A 153 -0.91 5.62 10.76
N ILE A 154 -1.40 6.34 11.76
CA ILE A 154 -2.38 7.42 11.61
C ILE A 154 -1.70 8.77 11.87
N LEU A 155 -1.81 9.69 10.91
CA LEU A 155 -1.33 11.07 11.04
C LEU A 155 -2.29 11.84 11.94
N LEU A 156 -1.81 12.24 13.10
CA LEU A 156 -2.51 13.09 14.05
C LEU A 156 -1.79 14.44 14.17
N PRO A 157 -2.49 15.53 14.56
CA PRO A 157 -1.89 16.86 14.72
C PRO A 157 -0.73 16.91 15.73
N PHE A 158 -0.76 16.00 16.72
CA PHE A 158 0.31 15.76 17.67
C PHE A 158 0.73 14.31 17.46
N GLU A 159 1.80 14.13 16.69
CA GLU A 159 2.13 12.84 16.12
C GLU A 159 2.63 11.86 17.19
N GLN A 160 2.07 10.64 17.18
CA GLN A 160 2.73 9.52 17.85
C GLN A 160 3.72 8.94 16.84
N ALA A 161 5.01 9.16 17.09
CA ALA A 161 6.07 8.63 16.26
C ALA A 161 5.89 7.12 16.07
N SER A 162 6.20 6.62 14.87
CA SER A 162 6.23 5.18 14.64
C SER A 162 7.26 4.52 15.55
N ASN A 163 6.98 3.32 16.02
CA ASN A 163 7.94 2.55 16.80
C ASN A 163 9.26 2.33 16.01
N PRO A 164 10.41 2.28 16.71
CA PRO A 164 11.73 2.29 16.09
C PRO A 164 11.98 1.08 15.16
N ILE A 165 11.26 -0.02 15.35
CA ILE A 165 11.44 -1.24 14.56
C ILE A 165 11.09 -1.03 13.08
N ILE A 166 10.06 -0.24 12.79
CA ILE A 166 9.56 0.00 11.42
C ILE A 166 9.74 1.45 10.96
N ALA A 167 10.35 2.30 11.79
CA ALA A 167 10.61 3.70 11.45
C ALA A 167 11.48 3.82 10.19
N GLY A 168 10.99 4.55 9.18
CA GLY A 168 11.64 4.73 7.89
C GLY A 168 11.59 3.52 6.94
N ASP A 169 10.87 2.45 7.29
CA ASP A 169 10.68 1.29 6.41
C ASP A 169 9.62 1.56 5.34
N HIS A 170 9.81 1.05 4.11
CA HIS A 170 8.85 1.23 3.03
C HIS A 170 7.51 0.50 3.27
N LYS A 171 7.47 -0.46 4.21
CA LYS A 171 6.25 -1.15 4.66
C LYS A 171 5.44 -0.35 5.69
N LEU A 172 5.91 0.84 6.09
CA LEU A 172 5.17 1.78 6.94
C LEU A 172 4.34 2.73 6.06
N VAL A 173 3.02 2.65 6.18
CA VAL A 173 2.08 3.51 5.47
C VAL A 173 1.41 4.47 6.46
N TYR A 174 1.40 5.75 6.09
CA TYR A 174 0.74 6.80 6.85
C TYR A 174 -0.61 7.13 6.25
N MET A 175 -1.64 7.15 7.09
CA MET A 175 -3.01 7.44 6.70
C MET A 175 -3.53 8.62 7.52
N LYS A 176 -4.35 9.48 6.91
CA LYS A 176 -5.02 10.60 7.56
C LYS A 176 -6.40 10.18 8.07
N TYR A 177 -7.07 9.28 7.37
CA TYR A 177 -8.42 8.87 7.72
C TYR A 177 -8.47 7.48 8.37
N PHE A 178 -9.12 7.41 9.53
CA PHE A 178 -9.28 6.17 10.28
C PHE A 178 -10.03 5.08 9.50
N PHE A 179 -11.00 5.45 8.65
CA PHE A 179 -11.76 4.45 7.90
C PHE A 179 -10.90 3.71 6.85
N ASN A 180 -9.99 4.41 6.17
CA ASN A 180 -9.04 3.78 5.26
C ASN A 180 -8.10 2.85 6.02
N ARG A 181 -7.64 3.29 7.18
CA ARG A 181 -6.79 2.48 8.06
C ARG A 181 -7.50 1.21 8.51
N LYS A 182 -8.76 1.32 8.94
CA LYS A 182 -9.60 0.16 9.28
C LYS A 182 -9.77 -0.79 8.11
N LEU A 183 -10.04 -0.26 6.90
CA LEU A 183 -10.16 -1.08 5.69
C LEU A 183 -8.87 -1.87 5.41
N MET A 184 -7.71 -1.25 5.56
CA MET A 184 -6.42 -1.90 5.29
C MET A 184 -6.01 -2.98 6.30
N PHE A 185 -6.70 -3.10 7.43
CA PHE A 185 -6.50 -4.20 8.39
C PHE A 185 -7.30 -5.46 8.03
N VAL A 186 -8.16 -5.43 7.00
CA VAL A 186 -9.02 -6.54 6.57
C VAL A 186 -8.51 -7.17 5.28
#